data_AF-A0A2P5B6D3-F1
#
_entry.id   AF-A0A2P5B6D3-F1
#
_cell.length_a   1.000
_cell.length_b   1.000
_cell.length_c   1.000
_cell.angle_alpha   90.00
_cell.angle_beta   90.00
_cell.angle_gamma   90.00
#
_symmetry.space_group_name_H-M   'P 1'
#
loop_
_entity.id
_entity.type
_entity.pdbx_description
1 polymer ?
#
loop_
_entity_poly.entity_id
_entity_poly.type
_entity_poly.pdbx_seq_one_letter_code
_entity_poly.pdbx_strand_id
1 'polypeptide(L)'
;MLDLSSNFLSGEIPPSFSELIRLEILNISRNHLSGRIPGSFSSLISLVSIDFSYNYLTGSIPVGITFQNAPASAYVGNPGLCGNASGVIPCKRSTKKSNSVLFLVIGLVCGLVVLATTTFIILMLCHYKFKVVNVESNRFHQNDSTPESLIWEREGRLSFGEIVEATEDFDDKYRIGKGGFGTVYKAVLSSGRVLAVKRLDISDTSDQIPELSQISFQNEIRTLTEVRHRNIIKLHGFCSRKGCMYLVYQYAKRGSLAKLLHDSNGGAEDLDWDLRVRIVEGLAAAISFLHHDCSPPVVHRDVSLNNVLLHWDFVPKLSDFGTARLLSPDSSNWTGLAGSYGYLAPELAYTMRVTEKCDVYSFGVVALEIMMGRHPGEFLESLSDNRELPLKDVLDQRLLPPSGKLSAAVVLVVSIALVCTRRAPESRTTMRYVAQELFTRSGAFLLEPLGTASIDKLDIHNKPGQDINYDLNH
;
A
#
# COMPACT_ATOMS: atom_id res chain seq x y z
N MET A 1 -17.35 75.59 4.61
CA MET A 1 -18.70 75.01 4.84
C MET A 1 -18.96 73.96 3.78
N LEU A 2 -19.54 72.83 4.17
CA LEU A 2 -20.05 71.78 3.29
C LEU A 2 -21.50 71.52 3.67
N ASP A 3 -22.42 71.87 2.78
CA ASP A 3 -23.85 71.63 2.94
C ASP A 3 -24.34 70.72 1.82
N LEU A 4 -24.77 69.52 2.20
CA LEU A 4 -25.32 68.48 1.34
C LEU A 4 -26.75 68.14 1.77
N SER A 5 -27.40 69.02 2.54
CA SER A 5 -28.71 68.74 3.10
C SER A 5 -29.82 68.65 2.06
N SER A 6 -30.89 67.94 2.39
CA SER A 6 -32.11 67.83 1.56
C SER A 6 -31.85 67.24 0.17
N ASN A 7 -31.09 66.15 0.13
CA ASN A 7 -30.84 65.38 -1.09
C ASN A 7 -31.30 63.93 -0.90
N PHE A 8 -31.11 63.10 -1.93
CA PHE A 8 -31.41 61.66 -1.88
C PHE A 8 -30.14 60.81 -1.67
N LEU A 9 -29.11 61.35 -1.01
CA LEU A 9 -27.85 60.64 -0.81
C LEU A 9 -28.06 59.42 0.08
N SER A 10 -27.51 58.27 -0.31
CA SER A 10 -27.66 56.99 0.39
C SER A 10 -26.32 56.28 0.55
N GLY A 11 -26.24 55.33 1.49
CA GLY A 11 -25.00 54.63 1.84
C GLY A 11 -24.33 55.24 3.06
N GLU A 12 -23.09 54.81 3.36
CA GLU A 12 -22.37 55.28 4.55
C GLU A 12 -21.68 56.63 4.33
N ILE A 13 -21.49 57.38 5.41
CA ILE A 13 -20.71 58.63 5.39
C ILE A 13 -19.23 58.26 5.14
N PRO A 14 -18.59 58.76 4.06
CA PRO A 14 -17.20 58.44 3.77
C PRO A 14 -16.25 58.94 4.88
N PRO A 15 -15.37 58.08 5.42
CA PRO A 15 -14.39 58.51 6.42
C PRO A 15 -13.43 59.59 5.90
N SER A 16 -13.20 59.65 4.58
CA SER A 16 -12.31 60.62 3.92
C SER A 16 -12.72 62.08 4.15
N PHE A 17 -13.95 62.36 4.57
CA PHE A 17 -14.35 63.71 4.99
C PHE A 17 -13.52 64.23 6.18
N SER A 18 -12.85 63.37 6.95
CA SER A 18 -11.91 63.78 7.98
C SER A 18 -10.64 64.47 7.43
N GLU A 19 -10.38 64.39 6.13
CA GLU A 19 -9.25 65.08 5.47
C GLU A 19 -9.54 66.57 5.24
N LEU A 20 -10.79 66.99 5.37
CA LEU A 20 -11.22 68.38 5.22
C LEU A 20 -10.93 69.19 6.50
N ILE A 21 -9.65 69.27 6.90
CA ILE A 21 -9.22 69.81 8.21
C ILE A 21 -9.63 71.27 8.48
N ARG A 22 -9.96 72.05 7.43
CA ARG A 22 -10.45 73.44 7.53
C ARG A 22 -11.98 73.55 7.52
N LEU A 23 -12.69 72.43 7.61
CA LEU A 23 -14.15 72.40 7.53
C LEU A 23 -14.76 72.94 8.83
N GLU A 24 -15.48 74.06 8.72
CA GLU A 24 -16.13 74.72 9.87
C GLU A 24 -17.59 74.34 10.07
N ILE A 25 -18.30 74.03 8.99
CA ILE A 25 -19.74 73.71 9.02
C ILE A 25 -19.95 72.49 8.15
N LEU A 26 -20.58 71.44 8.70
CA LEU A 26 -20.98 70.23 8.00
C LEU A 26 -22.47 69.97 8.18
N ASN A 27 -23.26 70.17 7.13
CA ASN A 27 -24.69 69.87 7.13
C ASN A 27 -24.97 68.77 6.10
N ILE A 28 -25.40 67.60 6.56
CA ILE A 28 -25.79 66.47 5.70
C ILE A 28 -27.21 65.98 6.03
N SER A 29 -27.99 66.84 6.68
CA SER A 29 -29.34 66.51 7.14
C SER A 29 -30.30 66.19 6.00
N ARG A 30 -31.40 65.47 6.29
CA ARG A 30 -32.46 65.15 5.32
C ARG A 30 -31.92 64.43 4.08
N ASN A 31 -31.32 63.27 4.31
CA ASN A 31 -30.84 62.34 3.29
C ASN A 31 -31.23 60.90 3.68
N HIS A 32 -30.78 59.91 2.92
CA HIS A 32 -30.95 58.48 3.19
C HIS A 32 -29.65 57.81 3.65
N LEU A 33 -28.76 58.55 4.32
CA LEU A 33 -27.46 58.02 4.76
C LEU A 33 -27.64 57.03 5.90
N SER A 34 -26.89 55.93 5.87
CA SER A 34 -26.95 54.82 6.82
C SER A 34 -25.57 54.54 7.43
N GLY A 35 -25.47 53.58 8.37
CA GLY A 35 -24.20 53.24 9.00
C GLY A 35 -23.83 54.20 10.13
N ARG A 36 -22.54 54.31 10.46
CA ARG A 36 -22.05 55.10 11.61
C ARG A 36 -21.52 56.46 11.18
N ILE A 37 -21.57 57.45 12.09
CA ILE A 37 -20.77 58.67 11.93
C ILE A 37 -19.29 58.27 12.13
N PRO A 38 -18.39 58.52 11.17
CA PRO A 38 -17.00 58.10 11.27
C PRO A 38 -16.31 58.70 12.49
N GLY A 39 -15.68 57.85 13.30
CA GLY A 39 -14.93 58.30 14.48
C GLY A 39 -13.75 59.21 14.13
N SER A 40 -13.25 59.13 12.88
CA SER A 40 -12.22 60.04 12.37
C SER A 40 -12.67 61.50 12.36
N PHE A 41 -13.96 61.81 12.38
CA PHE A 41 -14.42 63.20 12.39
C PHE A 41 -14.07 63.94 13.69
N SER A 42 -13.71 63.21 14.75
CA SER A 42 -13.12 63.79 15.96
C SER A 42 -11.83 64.58 15.69
N SER A 43 -11.12 64.33 14.58
CA SER A 43 -9.90 65.06 14.21
C SER A 43 -10.16 66.39 13.47
N LEU A 44 -11.42 66.71 13.14
CA LEU A 44 -11.79 67.96 12.46
C LEU A 44 -11.84 69.12 13.47
N ILE A 45 -10.67 69.63 13.85
CA ILE A 45 -10.51 70.67 14.88
C ILE A 45 -11.17 72.01 14.55
N SER A 46 -11.35 72.32 13.27
CA SER A 46 -11.99 73.56 12.82
C SER A 46 -13.52 73.49 12.80
N LEU A 47 -14.12 72.31 13.06
CA LEU A 47 -15.56 72.11 12.94
C LEU A 47 -16.30 72.82 14.09
N VAL A 48 -17.18 73.77 13.75
CA VAL A 48 -17.94 74.58 14.70
C VAL A 48 -19.42 74.20 14.70
N SER A 49 -19.96 73.77 13.55
CA SER A 49 -21.39 73.45 13.42
C SER A 49 -21.62 72.17 12.62
N ILE A 50 -22.57 71.36 13.09
CA ILE A 50 -22.95 70.09 12.48
C ILE A 50 -24.47 69.92 12.44
N ASP A 51 -24.96 69.29 11.38
CA ASP A 51 -26.33 68.79 11.33
C ASP A 51 -26.38 67.44 10.58
N PHE A 52 -26.74 66.38 11.32
CA PHE A 52 -26.88 65.01 10.86
C PHE A 52 -28.34 64.54 10.86
N SER A 53 -29.29 65.44 11.13
CA SER A 53 -30.69 65.09 11.37
C SER A 53 -31.37 64.47 10.15
N TYR A 54 -32.43 63.70 10.40
CA TYR A 54 -33.27 63.08 9.37
C TYR A 54 -32.46 62.23 8.37
N ASN A 55 -31.79 61.20 8.89
CA ASN A 55 -31.09 60.15 8.14
C ASN A 55 -31.36 58.78 8.80
N TYR A 56 -30.68 57.71 8.37
CA TYR A 56 -30.74 56.37 8.95
C TYR A 56 -29.45 55.99 9.72
N LEU A 57 -28.80 56.97 10.35
CA LEU A 57 -27.52 56.76 11.05
C LEU A 57 -27.71 55.96 12.34
N THR A 58 -26.69 55.16 12.68
CA THR A 58 -26.68 54.23 13.81
C THR A 58 -25.35 54.26 14.56
N GLY A 59 -25.33 53.77 15.80
CA GLY A 59 -24.11 53.61 16.59
C GLY A 59 -23.75 54.84 17.42
N SER A 60 -22.54 54.82 18.01
CA SER A 60 -22.10 55.85 18.96
C SER A 60 -21.67 57.14 18.27
N ILE A 61 -22.12 58.29 18.75
CA ILE A 61 -21.64 59.61 18.30
C ILE A 61 -20.14 59.76 18.66
N PRO A 62 -19.27 60.21 17.72
CA PRO A 62 -17.85 60.43 17.98
C PRO A 62 -17.58 61.38 19.15
N VAL A 63 -16.43 61.21 19.80
CA VAL A 63 -16.01 62.05 20.92
C VAL A 63 -15.38 63.32 20.37
N GLY A 64 -15.97 64.48 20.66
CA GLY A 64 -15.42 65.78 20.29
C GLY A 64 -16.32 66.90 20.78
N ILE A 65 -15.73 68.05 21.12
CA ILE A 65 -16.44 69.18 21.72
C ILE A 65 -17.63 69.59 20.85
N THR A 66 -17.43 69.68 19.54
CA THR A 66 -18.47 70.04 18.56
C THR A 66 -19.62 69.04 18.52
N PHE A 67 -19.34 67.73 18.64
CA PHE A 67 -20.35 66.68 18.64
C PHE A 67 -21.12 66.60 19.97
N GLN A 68 -20.50 66.99 21.09
CA GLN A 68 -21.17 66.96 22.40
C GLN A 68 -22.00 68.23 22.64
N ASN A 69 -21.52 69.37 22.13
CA ASN A 69 -22.15 70.69 22.27
C ASN A 69 -23.20 70.98 21.20
N ALA A 70 -23.28 70.18 20.14
CA ALA A 70 -24.33 70.33 19.13
C ALA A 70 -25.73 70.16 19.77
N PRO A 71 -26.74 70.92 19.30
CA PRO A 71 -28.09 70.82 19.82
C PRO A 71 -28.70 69.44 19.49
N ALA A 72 -29.66 69.00 20.30
CA ALA A 72 -30.38 67.74 20.07
C ALA A 72 -31.02 67.65 18.67
N SER A 73 -31.41 68.81 18.11
CA SER A 73 -31.95 68.90 16.76
C SER A 73 -30.96 68.47 15.68
N ALA A 74 -29.65 68.53 15.91
CA ALA A 74 -28.64 68.07 14.94
C ALA A 74 -28.62 66.53 14.77
N TYR A 75 -29.28 65.79 15.67
CA TYR A 75 -29.30 64.31 15.66
C TYR A 75 -30.70 63.73 15.45
N VAL A 76 -31.75 64.55 15.54
CA VAL A 76 -33.15 64.10 15.48
C VAL A 76 -33.45 63.36 14.18
N GLY A 77 -34.34 62.38 14.23
CA GLY A 77 -34.70 61.58 13.05
C GLY A 77 -33.76 60.40 12.74
N ASN A 78 -32.73 60.16 13.57
CA ASN A 78 -31.85 58.98 13.47
C ASN A 78 -32.06 58.04 14.68
N PRO A 79 -32.98 57.04 14.61
CA PRO A 79 -33.37 56.25 15.79
C PRO A 79 -32.26 55.31 16.31
N GLY A 80 -31.22 55.03 15.52
CA GLY A 80 -30.14 54.13 15.90
C GLY A 80 -28.92 54.82 16.53
N LEU A 81 -28.89 56.14 16.62
CA LEU A 81 -27.78 56.87 17.24
C LEU A 81 -27.85 56.80 18.76
N CYS A 82 -26.69 56.65 19.38
CA CYS A 82 -26.54 56.69 20.83
C CYS A 82 -25.26 57.45 21.22
N GLY A 83 -25.13 57.94 22.45
CA GLY A 83 -23.90 58.61 22.87
C GLY A 83 -24.08 59.62 23.98
N ASN A 84 -23.04 60.40 24.24
CA ASN A 84 -23.01 61.44 25.27
C ASN A 84 -23.18 62.85 24.66
N ALA A 85 -24.18 63.00 23.79
CA ALA A 85 -24.55 64.28 23.18
C ALA A 85 -25.96 64.67 23.63
N SER A 86 -26.23 65.98 23.69
CA SER A 86 -27.50 66.52 24.18
C SER A 86 -28.69 65.95 23.39
N GLY A 87 -29.68 65.38 24.09
CA GLY A 87 -30.90 64.83 23.48
C GLY A 87 -30.76 63.49 22.76
N VAL A 88 -29.62 62.80 22.91
CA VAL A 88 -29.38 61.46 22.36
C VAL A 88 -29.32 60.43 23.50
N ILE A 89 -29.85 59.23 23.28
CA ILE A 89 -29.90 58.18 24.30
C ILE A 89 -28.48 57.64 24.56
N PRO A 90 -28.04 57.46 25.83
CA PRO A 90 -26.76 56.83 26.14
C PRO A 90 -26.64 55.42 25.54
N CYS A 91 -25.49 55.11 24.95
CA CYS A 91 -25.26 53.76 24.42
C CYS A 91 -25.33 52.72 25.56
N LYS A 92 -26.20 51.72 25.42
CA LYS A 92 -26.22 50.58 26.34
C LYS A 92 -24.86 49.88 26.29
N ARG A 93 -24.07 49.99 27.35
CA ARG A 93 -22.89 49.13 27.55
C ARG A 93 -23.40 47.70 27.67
N SER A 94 -23.33 46.95 26.59
CA SER A 94 -23.33 45.50 26.66
C SER A 94 -22.08 45.10 27.44
N THR A 95 -22.19 44.87 28.74
CA THR A 95 -21.27 43.99 29.45
C THR A 95 -21.44 42.61 28.84
N LYS A 96 -20.77 42.35 27.70
CA LYS A 96 -20.41 40.99 27.36
C LYS A 96 -19.44 40.56 28.45
N LYS A 97 -19.95 39.95 29.52
CA LYS A 97 -19.15 38.95 30.23
C LYS A 97 -18.76 37.94 29.16
N SER A 98 -17.50 37.98 28.76
CA SER A 98 -16.94 36.99 27.88
C SER A 98 -16.99 35.66 28.63
N ASN A 99 -18.03 34.88 28.36
CA ASN A 99 -18.09 33.48 28.74
C ASN A 99 -17.20 32.65 27.79
N SER A 100 -15.97 33.12 27.52
CA SER A 100 -14.95 32.40 26.74
C SER A 100 -14.74 31.00 27.33
N VAL A 101 -14.76 30.88 28.66
CA VAL A 101 -14.65 29.60 29.37
C VAL A 101 -15.88 28.71 29.17
N LEU A 102 -17.10 29.25 29.11
CA LEU A 102 -18.30 28.43 28.88
C LEU A 102 -18.33 27.88 27.44
N PHE A 103 -17.96 28.69 26.45
CA PHE A 103 -17.87 28.22 25.06
C PHE A 103 -16.69 27.24 24.86
N LEU A 104 -15.57 27.43 25.57
CA LEU A 104 -14.48 26.45 25.63
C LEU A 104 -14.91 25.14 26.29
N VAL A 105 -15.62 25.19 27.42
CA VAL A 105 -16.11 24.00 28.14
C VAL A 105 -17.22 23.31 27.35
N ILE A 106 -18.17 24.04 26.76
CA ILE A 106 -19.19 23.47 25.87
C ILE A 106 -18.53 22.88 24.62
N GLY A 107 -17.53 23.55 24.05
CA GLY A 107 -16.75 23.04 22.92
C GLY A 107 -15.96 21.78 23.27
N LEU A 108 -15.36 21.72 24.46
CA LEU A 108 -14.63 20.55 24.96
C LEU A 108 -15.58 19.39 25.25
N VAL A 109 -16.72 19.65 25.89
CA VAL A 109 -17.74 18.64 26.20
C VAL A 109 -18.41 18.14 24.91
N CYS A 110 -18.79 19.03 23.99
CA CYS A 110 -19.31 18.62 22.68
C CYS A 110 -18.26 17.86 21.87
N GLY A 111 -16.98 18.28 21.92
CA GLY A 111 -15.86 17.58 21.31
C GLY A 111 -15.67 16.19 21.88
N LEU A 112 -15.73 16.04 23.21
CA LEU A 112 -15.66 14.74 23.90
C LEU A 112 -16.87 13.86 23.60
N VAL A 113 -18.07 14.42 23.49
CA VAL A 113 -19.29 13.68 23.11
C VAL A 113 -19.22 13.26 21.64
N VAL A 114 -18.72 14.11 20.75
CA VAL A 114 -18.49 13.76 19.34
C VAL A 114 -17.39 12.71 19.22
N LEU A 115 -16.31 12.81 19.99
CA LEU A 115 -15.27 11.78 20.06
C LEU A 115 -15.81 10.46 20.63
N ALA A 116 -16.60 10.50 21.69
CA ALA A 116 -17.21 9.31 22.28
C ALA A 116 -18.23 8.65 21.34
N THR A 117 -19.03 9.45 20.62
CA THR A 117 -20.00 8.94 19.65
C THR A 117 -19.32 8.44 18.37
N THR A 118 -18.29 9.13 17.86
CA THR A 118 -17.52 8.65 16.71
C THR A 118 -16.69 7.41 17.06
N THR A 119 -16.05 7.35 18.23
CA THR A 119 -15.39 6.13 18.70
C THR A 119 -16.39 5.02 18.96
N PHE A 120 -17.58 5.29 19.50
CA PHE A 120 -18.63 4.28 19.65
C PHE A 120 -19.16 3.80 18.29
N ILE A 121 -19.36 4.69 17.32
CA ILE A 121 -19.76 4.33 15.95
C ILE A 121 -18.63 3.56 15.27
N ILE A 122 -17.38 3.96 15.42
CA ILE A 122 -16.22 3.21 14.89
C ILE A 122 -16.13 1.87 15.59
N LEU A 123 -16.31 1.79 16.90
CA LEU A 123 -16.31 0.53 17.64
C LEU A 123 -17.50 -0.33 17.26
N MET A 124 -18.67 0.23 16.95
CA MET A 124 -19.85 -0.47 16.44
C MET A 124 -19.69 -0.89 14.98
N LEU A 125 -19.03 -0.09 14.14
CA LEU A 125 -18.71 -0.43 12.74
C LEU A 125 -17.55 -1.40 12.68
N CYS A 126 -16.60 -1.32 13.61
CA CYS A 126 -15.55 -2.31 13.83
C CYS A 126 -16.16 -3.54 14.46
N HIS A 127 -17.12 -3.46 15.38
CA HIS A 127 -17.85 -4.63 15.88
C HIS A 127 -18.77 -5.19 14.82
N TYR A 128 -19.30 -4.39 13.91
CA TYR A 128 -20.17 -4.82 12.83
C TYR A 128 -19.34 -5.41 11.71
N LYS A 129 -18.21 -4.81 11.31
CA LYS A 129 -17.23 -5.42 10.40
C LYS A 129 -16.58 -6.63 11.02
N PHE A 130 -16.20 -6.57 12.29
CA PHE A 130 -15.69 -7.71 13.05
C PHE A 130 -16.78 -8.75 13.11
N LYS A 131 -18.04 -8.45 13.44
CA LYS A 131 -19.17 -9.40 13.43
C LYS A 131 -19.58 -9.83 12.03
N VAL A 132 -19.32 -9.09 10.96
CA VAL A 132 -19.58 -9.51 9.56
C VAL A 132 -18.46 -10.41 9.08
N VAL A 133 -17.20 -10.07 9.35
CA VAL A 133 -16.02 -10.94 9.21
C VAL A 133 -16.15 -12.16 10.13
N ASN A 134 -16.74 -11.99 11.32
CA ASN A 134 -17.09 -13.05 12.26
C ASN A 134 -18.45 -13.66 11.96
N VAL A 135 -19.24 -13.21 10.98
CA VAL A 135 -20.45 -13.90 10.50
C VAL A 135 -20.07 -14.68 9.25
N GLU A 136 -19.06 -14.24 8.51
CA GLU A 136 -18.34 -15.02 7.52
C GLU A 136 -17.45 -16.08 8.21
N SER A 137 -16.85 -15.77 9.37
CA SER A 137 -16.12 -16.72 10.25
C SER A 137 -17.05 -17.52 11.19
N ASN A 138 -18.18 -16.99 11.68
CA ASN A 138 -19.18 -17.75 12.46
C ASN A 138 -20.10 -18.58 11.59
N ARG A 139 -20.17 -18.35 10.28
CA ARG A 139 -20.62 -19.40 9.36
C ARG A 139 -19.70 -20.64 9.41
N PHE A 140 -18.47 -20.48 9.87
CA PHE A 140 -17.53 -21.58 10.12
C PHE A 140 -17.53 -22.10 11.57
N HIS A 141 -18.06 -21.34 12.54
CA HIS A 141 -17.95 -21.69 13.98
C HIS A 141 -19.26 -21.98 14.72
N GLN A 142 -20.42 -21.96 14.07
CA GLN A 142 -21.66 -22.44 14.71
C GLN A 142 -22.59 -23.15 13.72
N ASN A 143 -22.34 -24.44 13.55
CA ASN A 143 -23.38 -25.46 13.61
C ASN A 143 -22.74 -26.78 14.03
N ASP A 144 -22.91 -27.07 15.31
CA ASP A 144 -22.66 -28.37 15.93
C ASP A 144 -23.73 -29.34 15.41
N SER A 145 -23.46 -29.89 14.22
CA SER A 145 -24.04 -31.08 13.58
C SER A 145 -23.67 -31.06 12.09
N THR A 146 -22.47 -31.57 11.78
CA THR A 146 -21.92 -31.83 10.43
C THR A 146 -21.78 -30.63 9.47
N PRO A 147 -20.52 -30.33 9.08
CA PRO A 147 -20.23 -30.14 7.67
C PRO A 147 -19.07 -31.06 7.25
N GLU A 148 -19.38 -32.32 6.95
CA GLU A 148 -18.59 -33.07 5.96
C GLU A 148 -18.81 -32.45 4.56
N SER A 149 -18.31 -31.26 4.30
CA SER A 149 -18.47 -30.63 2.98
C SER A 149 -17.60 -29.37 2.90
N LEU A 150 -16.70 -29.13 1.94
CA LEU A 150 -16.54 -29.66 0.59
C LEU A 150 -15.07 -29.44 0.18
N ILE A 151 -14.36 -30.51 -0.19
CA ILE A 151 -13.15 -30.33 -1.03
C ILE A 151 -13.67 -30.08 -2.45
N TRP A 152 -13.49 -28.85 -2.94
CA TRP A 152 -13.88 -28.48 -4.31
C TRP A 152 -12.95 -29.15 -5.32
N GLU A 153 -13.33 -30.34 -5.79
CA GLU A 153 -12.91 -30.75 -7.12
C GLU A 153 -14.12 -30.97 -8.01
N ARG A 154 -14.17 -30.20 -9.09
CA ARG A 154 -15.22 -30.16 -10.11
C ARG A 154 -15.37 -31.49 -10.89
N GLU A 155 -14.60 -32.53 -10.54
CA GLU A 155 -14.55 -33.83 -11.24
C GLU A 155 -14.56 -35.07 -10.34
N GLY A 156 -14.78 -34.93 -9.02
CA GLY A 156 -14.91 -36.09 -8.14
C GLY A 156 -14.92 -35.69 -6.68
N ARG A 157 -15.83 -36.28 -5.88
CA ARG A 157 -15.93 -36.02 -4.45
C ARG A 157 -14.70 -36.59 -3.73
N LEU A 158 -13.66 -35.79 -3.56
CA LEU A 158 -12.61 -36.06 -2.59
C LEU A 158 -13.17 -35.81 -1.19
N SER A 159 -13.23 -36.82 -0.33
CA SER A 159 -13.64 -36.63 1.06
C SER A 159 -12.42 -36.33 1.93
N PHE A 160 -12.57 -35.46 2.93
CA PHE A 160 -11.50 -35.26 3.92
C PHE A 160 -11.27 -36.51 4.78
N GLY A 161 -12.28 -37.38 4.90
CA GLY A 161 -12.17 -38.68 5.55
C GLY A 161 -11.13 -39.59 4.89
N GLU A 162 -11.13 -39.69 3.55
CA GLU A 162 -10.12 -40.46 2.81
C GLU A 162 -8.70 -39.94 3.03
N ILE A 163 -8.53 -38.63 3.19
CA ILE A 163 -7.22 -38.03 3.49
C ILE A 163 -6.76 -38.45 4.88
N VAL A 164 -7.65 -38.40 5.87
CA VAL A 164 -7.34 -38.78 7.27
C VAL A 164 -7.01 -40.26 7.36
N GLU A 165 -7.72 -41.12 6.64
CA GLU A 165 -7.42 -42.54 6.55
C GLU A 165 -6.06 -42.77 5.89
N ALA A 166 -5.79 -42.11 4.75
CA ALA A 166 -4.54 -42.22 4.00
C ALA A 166 -3.31 -41.71 4.76
N THR A 167 -3.49 -40.88 5.78
CA THR A 167 -2.42 -40.34 6.64
C THR A 167 -2.42 -40.92 8.05
N GLU A 168 -3.29 -41.90 8.35
CA GLU A 168 -3.49 -42.46 9.71
C GLU A 168 -3.65 -41.37 10.79
N ASP A 169 -4.58 -40.43 10.56
CA ASP A 169 -4.80 -39.24 11.38
C ASP A 169 -3.57 -38.31 11.49
N PHE A 170 -2.89 -38.12 10.35
CA PHE A 170 -1.70 -37.26 10.22
C PHE A 170 -0.52 -37.72 11.08
N ASP A 171 -0.26 -39.03 11.07
CA ASP A 171 0.92 -39.63 11.70
C ASP A 171 2.22 -39.05 11.10
N ASP A 172 3.20 -38.85 11.98
CA ASP A 172 4.48 -38.23 11.63
C ASP A 172 5.28 -39.02 10.58
N LYS A 173 5.01 -40.32 10.37
CA LYS A 173 5.63 -41.11 9.30
C LYS A 173 5.27 -40.62 7.88
N TYR A 174 4.15 -39.92 7.74
CA TYR A 174 3.72 -39.32 6.46
C TYR A 174 4.22 -37.88 6.28
N ARG A 175 4.93 -37.33 7.27
CA ARG A 175 5.45 -35.96 7.22
C ARG A 175 6.54 -35.83 6.16
N ILE A 176 6.35 -34.89 5.24
CA ILE A 176 7.31 -34.57 4.18
C ILE A 176 7.98 -33.21 4.38
N GLY A 177 7.47 -32.38 5.29
CA GLY A 177 8.08 -31.10 5.64
C GLY A 177 7.45 -30.47 6.88
N LYS A 178 8.20 -29.63 7.56
CA LYS A 178 7.72 -28.78 8.67
C LYS A 178 8.41 -27.42 8.57
N GLY A 179 7.63 -26.34 8.66
CA GLY A 179 8.13 -24.97 8.58
C GLY A 179 7.32 -24.02 9.44
N GLY A 180 7.60 -22.71 9.35
CA GLY A 180 6.92 -21.69 10.15
C GLY A 180 5.41 -21.56 9.90
N PHE A 181 4.93 -22.13 8.79
CA PHE A 181 3.53 -22.10 8.37
C PHE A 181 2.81 -23.44 8.57
N GLY A 182 3.41 -24.37 9.31
CA GLY A 182 2.82 -25.66 9.68
C GLY A 182 3.56 -26.89 9.15
N THR A 183 2.87 -28.01 9.22
CA THR A 183 3.40 -29.34 8.90
C THR A 183 2.74 -29.90 7.64
N VAL A 184 3.53 -30.44 6.71
CA VAL A 184 3.03 -30.98 5.43
C VAL A 184 3.15 -32.50 5.42
N TYR A 185 2.05 -33.16 5.06
CA TYR A 185 1.92 -34.61 5.00
C TYR A 185 1.68 -35.08 3.57
N LYS A 186 2.19 -36.25 3.22
CA LYS A 186 1.88 -36.94 1.96
C LYS A 186 0.71 -37.88 2.18
N ALA A 187 -0.37 -37.70 1.42
CA ALA A 187 -1.51 -38.61 1.42
C ALA A 187 -1.54 -39.40 0.10
N VAL A 188 -1.63 -40.73 0.19
CA VAL A 188 -1.83 -41.61 -0.96
C VAL A 188 -3.22 -42.22 -0.81
N LEU A 189 -4.17 -41.76 -1.61
CA LEU A 189 -5.55 -42.20 -1.53
C LEU A 189 -5.73 -43.61 -2.08
N SER A 190 -6.83 -44.26 -1.73
CA SER A 190 -7.25 -45.57 -2.27
C SER A 190 -7.35 -45.57 -3.81
N SER A 191 -7.66 -44.43 -4.42
CA SER A 191 -7.66 -44.22 -5.87
C SER A 191 -6.27 -44.21 -6.52
N GLY A 192 -5.18 -44.29 -5.74
CA GLY A 192 -3.80 -44.15 -6.20
C GLY A 192 -3.35 -42.70 -6.39
N ARG A 193 -4.25 -41.74 -6.22
CA ARG A 193 -3.93 -40.32 -6.29
C ARG A 193 -3.08 -39.89 -5.09
N VAL A 194 -2.04 -39.10 -5.36
CA VAL A 194 -1.12 -38.60 -4.34
C VAL A 194 -1.33 -37.10 -4.13
N LEU A 195 -1.47 -36.68 -2.88
CA LEU A 195 -1.73 -35.31 -2.45
C LEU A 195 -0.72 -34.86 -1.39
N ALA A 196 -0.53 -33.55 -1.30
CA ALA A 196 0.18 -32.92 -0.19
C ALA A 196 -0.83 -32.16 0.69
N VAL A 197 -0.78 -32.35 2.00
CA VAL A 197 -1.72 -31.73 2.94
C VAL A 197 -0.94 -30.92 3.96
N LYS A 198 -1.06 -29.60 3.88
CA LYS A 198 -0.48 -28.66 4.85
C LYS A 198 -1.47 -28.49 6.00
N ARG A 199 -1.09 -28.95 7.19
CA ARG A 199 -1.77 -28.67 8.45
C ARG A 199 -1.09 -27.46 9.08
N LEU A 200 -1.82 -26.37 9.28
CA LEU A 200 -1.27 -25.21 9.97
C LEU A 200 -1.08 -25.53 11.45
N ASP A 201 0.11 -25.22 11.99
CA ASP A 201 0.41 -25.47 13.40
C ASP A 201 -0.44 -24.54 14.27
N ILE A 202 -1.18 -25.14 15.20
CA ILE A 202 -1.92 -24.44 16.25
C ILE A 202 -1.09 -24.59 17.50
N SER A 203 -0.79 -23.50 18.19
CA SER A 203 -0.07 -23.56 19.45
C SER A 203 -0.86 -24.41 20.43
N ASP A 204 -0.28 -25.55 20.85
CA ASP A 204 -0.85 -26.49 21.83
C ASP A 204 -1.18 -25.85 23.19
N THR A 205 -0.81 -24.59 23.40
CA THR A 205 -0.90 -23.86 24.67
C THR A 205 -2.09 -22.90 24.77
N SER A 206 -2.87 -22.71 23.70
CA SER A 206 -4.11 -21.91 23.76
C SER A 206 -5.10 -22.38 22.71
N ASP A 207 -6.37 -22.54 23.08
CA ASP A 207 -7.50 -22.86 22.18
C ASP A 207 -7.77 -21.80 21.08
N GLN A 208 -6.85 -20.85 20.87
CA GLN A 208 -6.93 -19.77 19.91
C GLN A 208 -5.84 -19.93 18.84
N ILE A 209 -6.27 -19.98 17.58
CA ILE A 209 -5.38 -20.01 16.41
C ILE A 209 -4.68 -18.64 16.34
N PRO A 210 -3.34 -18.59 16.20
CA PRO A 210 -2.64 -17.33 16.00
C PRO A 210 -3.23 -16.55 14.81
N GLU A 211 -3.55 -15.27 15.02
CA GLU A 211 -4.19 -14.41 14.01
C GLU A 211 -3.43 -14.41 12.67
N LEU A 212 -2.10 -14.48 12.73
CA LEU A 212 -1.21 -14.59 11.56
C LEU A 212 -1.43 -15.88 10.76
N SER A 213 -1.66 -17.02 11.41
CA SER A 213 -1.93 -18.30 10.75
C SER A 213 -3.29 -18.28 10.05
N GLN A 214 -4.29 -17.62 10.65
CA GLN A 214 -5.61 -17.44 10.04
C GLN A 214 -5.54 -16.52 8.81
N ILE A 215 -4.80 -15.41 8.89
CA ILE A 215 -4.58 -14.52 7.75
C ILE A 215 -3.87 -15.27 6.61
N SER A 216 -2.81 -16.03 6.93
CA SER A 216 -2.08 -16.84 5.96
C SER A 216 -3.00 -17.85 5.25
N PHE A 217 -3.79 -18.60 6.01
CA PHE A 217 -4.76 -19.55 5.47
C PHE A 217 -5.77 -18.91 4.52
N GLN A 218 -6.34 -17.77 4.90
CA GLN A 218 -7.31 -17.05 4.07
C GLN A 218 -6.67 -16.49 2.79
N ASN A 219 -5.44 -15.98 2.87
CA ASN A 219 -4.71 -15.50 1.70
C ASN A 219 -4.41 -16.62 0.70
N GLU A 220 -3.99 -17.80 1.19
CA GLU A 220 -3.74 -18.96 0.34
C GLU A 220 -5.01 -19.41 -0.38
N ILE A 221 -6.12 -19.56 0.36
CA ILE A 221 -7.41 -19.94 -0.23
C ILE A 221 -7.82 -18.92 -1.28
N ARG A 222 -7.93 -17.64 -0.89
CA ARG A 222 -8.40 -16.57 -1.77
C ARG A 222 -7.60 -16.50 -3.06
N THR A 223 -6.27 -16.61 -2.96
CA THR A 223 -5.40 -16.50 -4.13
C THR A 223 -5.47 -17.75 -5.01
N LEU A 224 -5.30 -18.94 -4.44
CA LEU A 224 -5.18 -20.18 -5.20
C LEU A 224 -6.51 -20.75 -5.70
N THR A 225 -7.66 -20.25 -5.22
CA THR A 225 -8.97 -20.56 -5.82
C THR A 225 -9.17 -19.86 -7.16
N GLU A 226 -8.61 -18.66 -7.33
CA GLU A 226 -8.77 -17.82 -8.52
C GLU A 226 -7.61 -18.02 -9.52
N VAL A 227 -6.40 -18.25 -9.02
CA VAL A 227 -5.19 -18.39 -9.82
C VAL A 227 -5.02 -19.82 -10.34
N ARG A 228 -4.86 -19.96 -11.67
CA ARG A 228 -4.50 -21.24 -12.32
C ARG A 228 -3.44 -21.02 -13.38
N HIS A 229 -2.25 -21.58 -13.15
CA HIS A 229 -1.13 -21.46 -14.06
C HIS A 229 -0.28 -22.74 -14.06
N ARG A 230 0.37 -23.08 -15.18
CA ARG A 230 1.21 -24.29 -15.30
C ARG A 230 2.36 -24.28 -14.29
N ASN A 231 2.86 -23.11 -13.90
CA ASN A 231 3.98 -22.97 -12.97
C ASN A 231 3.59 -22.50 -11.57
N ILE A 232 2.30 -22.61 -11.20
CA ILE A 232 1.81 -22.33 -9.84
C ILE A 232 1.22 -23.62 -9.26
N ILE A 233 1.42 -23.85 -7.96
CA ILE A 233 0.88 -25.02 -7.26
C ILE A 233 -0.65 -25.01 -7.28
N LYS A 234 -1.27 -26.15 -7.62
CA LYS A 234 -2.72 -26.29 -7.58
C LYS A 234 -3.19 -26.60 -6.16
N LEU A 235 -4.08 -25.76 -5.64
CA LEU A 235 -4.90 -26.07 -4.46
C LEU A 235 -6.12 -26.90 -4.91
N HIS A 236 -6.26 -28.11 -4.37
CA HIS A 236 -7.42 -28.97 -4.61
C HIS A 236 -8.56 -28.68 -3.63
N GLY A 237 -8.24 -28.17 -2.43
CA GLY A 237 -9.26 -27.77 -1.47
C GLY A 237 -8.67 -27.42 -0.12
N PHE A 238 -9.56 -27.13 0.81
CA PHE A 238 -9.22 -26.78 2.18
C PHE A 238 -10.28 -27.35 3.13
N CYS A 239 -9.93 -27.51 4.40
CA CYS A 239 -10.83 -28.03 5.43
C CYS A 239 -10.48 -27.43 6.80
N SER A 240 -11.45 -27.34 7.69
CA SER A 240 -11.25 -27.09 9.11
C SER A 240 -11.85 -28.25 9.91
N ARG A 241 -11.06 -28.88 10.79
CA ARG A 241 -11.50 -30.03 11.60
C ARG A 241 -10.79 -30.02 12.95
N LYS A 242 -11.55 -30.22 14.04
CA LYS A 242 -11.02 -30.24 15.43
C LYS A 242 -10.18 -29.00 15.75
N GLY A 243 -10.59 -27.83 15.26
CA GLY A 243 -9.83 -26.58 15.41
C GLY A 243 -8.66 -26.43 14.43
N CYS A 244 -8.19 -27.50 13.77
CA CYS A 244 -7.10 -27.48 12.80
C CYS A 244 -7.52 -27.03 11.40
N MET A 245 -6.69 -26.20 10.76
CA MET A 245 -6.86 -25.77 9.37
C MET A 245 -5.95 -26.58 8.44
N TYR A 246 -6.52 -27.03 7.32
CA TYR A 246 -5.86 -27.89 6.34
C TYR A 246 -6.00 -27.34 4.93
N LEU A 247 -4.89 -27.32 4.20
CA LEU A 247 -4.81 -26.98 2.77
C LEU A 247 -4.32 -28.21 2.00
N VAL A 248 -5.05 -28.59 0.95
CA VAL A 248 -4.79 -29.80 0.15
C VAL A 248 -4.30 -29.38 -1.22
N TYR A 249 -3.05 -29.72 -1.55
CA TYR A 249 -2.39 -29.37 -2.80
C TYR A 249 -2.10 -30.58 -3.66
N GLN A 250 -1.85 -30.33 -4.94
CA GLN A 250 -1.18 -31.31 -5.80
C GLN A 250 0.18 -31.70 -5.17
N TYR A 251 0.56 -32.96 -5.29
CA TYR A 251 1.85 -33.43 -4.76
C TYR A 251 3.00 -33.11 -5.72
N ALA A 252 4.02 -32.41 -5.23
CA ALA A 252 5.27 -32.16 -5.95
C ALA A 252 6.33 -33.20 -5.55
N LYS A 253 6.49 -34.25 -6.38
CA LYS A 253 7.30 -35.44 -6.05
C LYS A 253 8.75 -35.13 -5.68
N ARG A 254 9.37 -34.14 -6.31
CA ARG A 254 10.80 -33.80 -6.11
C ARG A 254 11.03 -32.85 -4.93
N GLY A 255 9.97 -32.37 -4.27
CA GLY A 255 10.09 -31.45 -3.14
C GLY A 255 10.47 -30.04 -3.57
N SER A 256 11.09 -29.28 -2.64
CA SER A 256 11.55 -27.92 -2.92
C SER A 256 12.85 -27.91 -3.71
N LEU A 257 13.01 -26.87 -4.52
CA LEU A 257 14.22 -26.64 -5.30
C LEU A 257 15.43 -26.40 -4.39
N ALA A 258 15.24 -25.75 -3.23
CA ALA A 258 16.28 -25.60 -2.22
C ALA A 258 16.88 -26.94 -1.79
N LYS A 259 16.03 -27.94 -1.52
CA LYS A 259 16.48 -29.27 -1.11
C LYS A 259 17.29 -29.94 -2.20
N LEU A 260 16.90 -29.78 -3.47
CA LEU A 260 17.58 -30.41 -4.60
C LEU A 260 18.90 -29.71 -4.96
N LEU A 261 18.92 -28.38 -4.98
CA LEU A 261 20.09 -27.59 -5.37
C LEU A 261 21.23 -27.67 -4.34
N HIS A 262 20.88 -27.73 -3.06
CA HIS A 262 21.82 -27.81 -1.95
C HIS A 262 22.05 -29.25 -1.46
N ASP A 263 21.46 -30.26 -2.12
CA ASP A 263 21.70 -31.65 -1.77
C ASP A 263 23.18 -32.01 -2.03
N SER A 264 23.84 -32.47 -0.98
CA SER A 264 25.24 -32.90 -1.04
C SER A 264 25.40 -34.28 -1.68
N ASN A 265 24.30 -35.01 -1.91
CA ASN A 265 24.29 -36.38 -2.43
C ASN A 265 24.02 -36.47 -3.95
N GLY A 266 24.36 -35.42 -4.73
CA GLY A 266 24.26 -35.44 -6.20
C GLY A 266 22.97 -34.86 -6.78
N GLY A 267 22.03 -34.38 -5.96
CA GLY A 267 20.79 -33.73 -6.45
C GLY A 267 21.03 -32.50 -7.33
N ALA A 268 22.18 -31.84 -7.19
CA ALA A 268 22.59 -30.73 -8.05
C ALA A 268 23.11 -31.18 -9.43
N GLU A 269 23.57 -32.42 -9.56
CA GLU A 269 23.99 -33.01 -10.85
C GLU A 269 22.79 -33.36 -11.73
N ASP A 270 21.64 -33.64 -11.12
CA ASP A 270 20.35 -33.80 -11.81
C ASP A 270 19.82 -32.48 -12.39
N LEU A 271 20.35 -31.33 -11.96
CA LEU A 271 19.98 -29.98 -12.41
C LEU A 271 21.04 -29.43 -13.37
N ASP A 272 21.08 -29.95 -14.59
CA ASP A 272 21.94 -29.39 -15.64
C ASP A 272 21.56 -27.95 -16.02
N TRP A 273 22.42 -27.29 -16.79
CA TRP A 273 22.21 -25.89 -17.17
C TRP A 273 20.90 -25.67 -17.93
N ASP A 274 20.50 -26.61 -18.78
CA ASP A 274 19.25 -26.50 -19.56
C ASP A 274 18.03 -26.53 -18.63
N LEU A 275 18.03 -27.46 -17.67
CA LEU A 275 16.95 -27.57 -16.72
C LEU A 275 16.90 -26.37 -15.77
N ARG A 276 18.05 -25.86 -15.34
CA ARG A 276 18.13 -24.63 -14.53
C ARG A 276 17.53 -23.43 -15.27
N VAL A 277 17.85 -23.25 -16.55
CA VAL A 277 17.26 -22.19 -17.39
C VAL A 277 15.74 -22.38 -17.51
N ARG A 278 15.26 -23.59 -17.82
CA ARG A 278 13.81 -23.89 -17.89
C ARG A 278 13.07 -23.65 -16.58
N ILE A 279 13.70 -23.91 -15.45
CA ILE A 279 13.14 -23.63 -14.13
C ILE A 279 12.98 -22.12 -13.92
N VAL A 280 14.01 -21.33 -14.26
CA VAL A 280 13.95 -19.87 -14.17
C VAL A 280 12.90 -19.28 -15.11
N GLU A 281 12.81 -19.79 -16.35
CA GLU A 281 11.76 -19.40 -17.32
C GLU A 281 10.35 -19.69 -16.78
N GLY A 282 10.12 -20.88 -16.24
CA GLY A 282 8.83 -21.26 -15.67
C GLY A 282 8.44 -20.41 -14.46
N LEU A 283 9.42 -20.05 -13.61
CA LEU A 283 9.19 -19.16 -12.49
C LEU A 283 8.89 -17.72 -12.95
N ALA A 284 9.62 -17.21 -13.94
CA ALA A 284 9.37 -15.91 -14.53
C ALA A 284 7.94 -15.82 -15.11
N ALA A 285 7.51 -16.86 -15.82
CA ALA A 285 6.15 -16.96 -16.36
C ALA A 285 5.08 -16.95 -15.23
N ALA A 286 5.30 -17.69 -14.14
CA ALA A 286 4.38 -17.70 -13.00
C ALA A 286 4.21 -16.31 -12.37
N ILE A 287 5.32 -15.63 -12.08
CA ILE A 287 5.27 -14.32 -11.42
C ILE A 287 4.73 -13.26 -12.37
N SER A 288 5.08 -13.32 -13.66
CA SER A 288 4.52 -12.45 -14.70
C SER A 288 2.99 -12.54 -14.75
N PHE A 289 2.45 -13.77 -14.74
CA PHE A 289 1.02 -14.02 -14.70
C PHE A 289 0.35 -13.38 -13.47
N LEU A 290 0.94 -13.56 -12.28
CA LEU A 290 0.43 -12.99 -11.03
C LEU A 290 0.39 -11.44 -11.07
N HIS A 291 1.45 -10.82 -11.60
CA HIS A 291 1.58 -9.37 -11.61
C HIS A 291 0.74 -8.69 -12.67
N HIS A 292 0.53 -9.36 -13.80
CA HIS A 292 0.08 -8.64 -14.99
C HIS A 292 -1.12 -9.24 -15.71
N ASP A 293 -1.49 -10.50 -15.41
CA ASP A 293 -2.64 -11.17 -16.01
C ASP A 293 -3.75 -11.42 -14.99
N CYS A 294 -3.45 -11.32 -13.69
CA CYS A 294 -4.46 -11.31 -12.62
C CYS A 294 -5.06 -9.90 -12.43
N SER A 295 -6.36 -9.85 -12.13
CA SER A 295 -7.07 -8.62 -11.82
C SER A 295 -7.87 -8.78 -10.52
N PRO A 296 -7.49 -8.11 -9.42
CA PRO A 296 -6.33 -7.23 -9.29
C PRO A 296 -4.98 -7.99 -9.33
N PRO A 297 -3.84 -7.31 -9.59
CA PRO A 297 -2.51 -7.90 -9.51
C PRO A 297 -2.24 -8.57 -8.16
N VAL A 298 -1.56 -9.71 -8.19
CA VAL A 298 -1.19 -10.49 -7.00
C VAL A 298 0.33 -10.39 -6.79
N VAL A 299 0.76 -9.91 -5.63
CA VAL A 299 2.16 -9.92 -5.20
C VAL A 299 2.36 -11.06 -4.22
N HIS A 300 3.29 -11.97 -4.51
CA HIS A 300 3.54 -13.16 -3.72
C HIS A 300 4.22 -12.86 -2.38
N ARG A 301 5.21 -11.96 -2.36
CA ARG A 301 5.97 -11.48 -1.20
C ARG A 301 6.91 -12.48 -0.52
N ASP A 302 6.99 -13.71 -1.01
CA ASP A 302 7.86 -14.75 -0.44
C ASP A 302 8.39 -15.71 -1.52
N VAL A 303 8.86 -15.13 -2.62
CA VAL A 303 9.54 -15.92 -3.66
C VAL A 303 10.91 -16.35 -3.15
N SER A 304 11.09 -17.65 -2.92
CA SER A 304 12.34 -18.25 -2.41
C SER A 304 12.50 -19.68 -2.94
N LEU A 305 13.71 -20.26 -2.85
CA LEU A 305 13.94 -21.64 -3.30
C LEU A 305 13.15 -22.70 -2.51
N ASN A 306 12.78 -22.41 -1.26
CA ASN A 306 11.93 -23.30 -0.46
C ASN A 306 10.50 -23.35 -0.99
N ASN A 307 10.04 -22.24 -1.57
CA ASN A 307 8.68 -22.05 -2.07
C ASN A 307 8.55 -22.40 -3.57
N VAL A 308 9.65 -22.73 -4.24
CA VAL A 308 9.64 -23.31 -5.59
C VAL A 308 9.67 -24.83 -5.48
N LEU A 309 8.53 -25.48 -5.72
CA LEU A 309 8.42 -26.94 -5.72
C LEU A 309 8.63 -27.51 -7.11
N LEU A 310 9.13 -28.74 -7.18
CA LEU A 310 9.36 -29.45 -8.43
C LEU A 310 8.41 -30.63 -8.58
N HIS A 311 7.68 -30.61 -9.69
CA HIS A 311 6.84 -31.73 -10.10
C HIS A 311 7.70 -32.89 -10.65
N TRP A 312 7.09 -34.01 -11.04
CA TRP A 312 7.86 -35.21 -11.45
C TRP A 312 8.74 -34.96 -12.70
N ASP A 313 8.31 -34.06 -13.59
CA ASP A 313 8.97 -33.60 -14.82
C ASP A 313 9.95 -32.44 -14.60
N PHE A 314 10.24 -32.09 -13.34
CA PHE A 314 11.00 -30.89 -12.97
C PHE A 314 10.35 -29.57 -13.42
N VAL A 315 9.04 -29.57 -13.74
CA VAL A 315 8.31 -28.32 -13.94
C VAL A 315 8.23 -27.58 -12.61
N PRO A 316 8.68 -26.30 -12.54
CA PRO A 316 8.64 -25.52 -11.32
C PRO A 316 7.20 -25.12 -11.01
N LYS A 317 6.86 -25.17 -9.72
CA LYS A 317 5.57 -24.80 -9.14
C LYS A 317 5.82 -23.84 -7.99
N LEU A 318 5.54 -22.56 -8.22
CA LEU A 318 5.55 -21.56 -7.15
C LEU A 318 4.43 -21.88 -6.15
N SER A 319 4.75 -21.85 -4.86
CA SER A 319 3.90 -22.27 -3.76
C SER A 319 4.03 -21.33 -2.55
N ASP A 320 3.21 -21.56 -1.52
CA ASP A 320 3.14 -20.76 -0.29
C ASP A 320 2.67 -19.32 -0.49
N PHE A 321 1.37 -19.17 -0.77
CA PHE A 321 0.72 -17.87 -1.00
C PHE A 321 0.23 -17.23 0.32
N GLY A 322 0.70 -17.70 1.48
CA GLY A 322 0.20 -17.23 2.78
C GLY A 322 0.47 -15.76 3.04
N THR A 323 1.57 -15.25 2.48
CA THR A 323 1.96 -13.84 2.56
C THR A 323 1.44 -13.02 1.39
N ALA A 324 0.83 -13.65 0.37
CA ALA A 324 0.44 -13.02 -0.87
C ALA A 324 -0.62 -11.93 -0.67
N ARG A 325 -0.62 -10.96 -1.59
CA ARG A 325 -1.45 -9.77 -1.49
C ARG A 325 -2.00 -9.33 -2.83
N LEU A 326 -3.30 -9.05 -2.86
CA LEU A 326 -3.98 -8.43 -3.99
C LEU A 326 -3.80 -6.90 -3.92
N LEU A 327 -3.19 -6.30 -4.95
CA LEU A 327 -3.03 -4.84 -5.06
C LEU A 327 -4.33 -4.20 -5.54
N SER A 328 -5.30 -4.08 -4.62
CA SER A 328 -6.60 -3.45 -4.93
C SER A 328 -6.48 -1.93 -4.83
N PRO A 329 -7.01 -1.15 -5.81
CA PRO A 329 -7.00 0.31 -5.77
C PRO A 329 -7.60 0.90 -4.48
N ASP A 330 -8.58 0.19 -3.90
CA ASP A 330 -9.32 0.60 -2.71
C ASP A 330 -8.62 0.22 -1.39
N SER A 331 -7.42 -0.38 -1.44
CA SER A 331 -6.70 -0.88 -0.28
C SER A 331 -5.31 -0.25 -0.12
N SER A 332 -4.86 -0.05 1.12
CA SER A 332 -3.52 0.44 1.41
C SER A 332 -2.46 -0.58 1.01
N ASN A 333 -1.46 -0.22 0.22
CA ASN A 333 -0.32 -1.10 -0.13
C ASN A 333 0.69 -1.30 1.02
N TRP A 334 0.43 -0.72 2.20
CA TRP A 334 1.29 -0.86 3.39
C TRP A 334 0.91 -2.12 4.18
N THR A 335 1.90 -2.91 4.59
CA THR A 335 1.71 -4.12 5.40
C THR A 335 2.89 -4.37 6.30
N GLY A 336 2.68 -5.16 7.36
CA GLY A 336 3.79 -5.72 8.15
C GLY A 336 4.77 -6.49 7.26
N LEU A 337 6.03 -6.49 7.68
CA LEU A 337 7.12 -7.17 6.97
C LEU A 337 6.82 -8.67 6.86
N ALA A 338 6.91 -9.21 5.65
CA ALA A 338 6.79 -10.65 5.37
C ALA A 338 7.72 -11.01 4.22
N GLY A 339 8.25 -12.24 4.26
CA GLY A 339 9.19 -12.78 3.29
C GLY A 339 10.33 -13.52 3.97
N SER A 340 11.03 -14.35 3.19
CA SER A 340 12.18 -15.14 3.64
C SER A 340 13.48 -14.33 3.64
N TYR A 341 14.17 -14.27 4.78
CA TYR A 341 15.46 -13.58 4.93
C TYR A 341 16.45 -14.00 3.82
N GLY A 342 17.18 -13.02 3.27
CA GLY A 342 18.05 -13.20 2.09
C GLY A 342 17.37 -12.91 0.75
N TYR A 343 16.03 -13.02 0.66
CA TYR A 343 15.25 -12.75 -0.55
C TYR A 343 14.47 -11.43 -0.51
N LEU A 344 14.39 -10.75 0.64
CA LEU A 344 13.62 -9.51 0.78
C LEU A 344 14.28 -8.37 0.02
N ALA A 345 13.46 -7.63 -0.71
CA ALA A 345 13.87 -6.40 -1.36
C ALA A 345 14.28 -5.32 -0.32
N PRO A 346 15.39 -4.60 -0.54
CA PRO A 346 15.98 -3.71 0.47
C PRO A 346 15.06 -2.55 0.88
N GLU A 347 14.19 -2.07 0.00
CA GLU A 347 13.25 -0.99 0.29
C GLU A 347 12.19 -1.37 1.34
N LEU A 348 11.91 -2.67 1.52
CA LEU A 348 10.94 -3.13 2.50
C LEU A 348 11.43 -2.90 3.94
N ALA A 349 12.75 -2.79 4.14
CA ALA A 349 13.33 -2.45 5.44
C ALA A 349 12.97 -1.03 5.93
N TYR A 350 12.66 -0.12 4.99
CA TYR A 350 12.43 1.30 5.32
C TYR A 350 11.02 1.79 4.99
N THR A 351 10.33 1.16 4.01
CA THR A 351 9.09 1.71 3.47
C THR A 351 7.85 0.86 3.72
N MET A 352 7.93 -0.42 4.15
CA MET A 352 6.77 -1.33 4.33
C MET A 352 5.71 -1.35 3.19
N ARG A 353 6.02 -0.73 2.05
CA ARG A 353 5.12 -0.52 0.91
C ARG A 353 5.36 -1.65 -0.07
N VAL A 354 4.35 -2.49 -0.24
CA VAL A 354 4.41 -3.62 -1.15
C VAL A 354 4.10 -3.15 -2.57
N THR A 355 4.95 -3.53 -3.50
CA THR A 355 4.76 -3.37 -4.95
C THR A 355 5.16 -4.67 -5.63
N GLU A 356 4.79 -4.85 -6.89
CA GLU A 356 5.24 -6.00 -7.69
C GLU A 356 6.78 -6.09 -7.80
N LYS A 357 7.48 -4.96 -7.60
CA LYS A 357 8.95 -4.90 -7.65
C LYS A 357 9.64 -5.66 -6.51
N CYS A 358 8.96 -5.96 -5.40
CA CYS A 358 9.57 -6.79 -4.36
C CYS A 358 9.74 -8.24 -4.83
N ASP A 359 8.73 -8.80 -5.50
CA ASP A 359 8.81 -10.13 -6.12
C ASP A 359 9.86 -10.17 -7.24
N VAL A 360 10.02 -9.08 -8.00
CA VAL A 360 11.08 -8.99 -9.02
C VAL A 360 12.46 -9.14 -8.37
N TYR A 361 12.70 -8.46 -7.25
CA TYR A 361 13.97 -8.59 -6.52
C TYR A 361 14.18 -10.02 -6.03
N SER A 362 13.17 -10.59 -5.36
CA SER A 362 13.24 -11.96 -4.85
C SER A 362 13.44 -13.00 -5.96
N PHE A 363 12.82 -12.79 -7.14
CA PHE A 363 13.08 -13.59 -8.34
C PHE A 363 14.54 -13.48 -8.79
N GLY A 364 15.12 -12.28 -8.81
CA GLY A 364 16.52 -12.08 -9.17
C GLY A 364 17.47 -12.84 -8.24
N VAL A 365 17.22 -12.81 -6.92
CA VAL A 365 17.98 -13.60 -5.94
C VAL A 365 17.86 -15.10 -6.23
N VAL A 366 16.63 -15.60 -6.44
CA VAL A 366 16.39 -17.01 -6.77
C VAL A 366 17.09 -17.41 -8.07
N ALA A 367 17.00 -16.60 -9.13
CA ALA A 367 17.63 -16.89 -10.41
C ALA A 367 19.15 -16.96 -10.31
N LEU A 368 19.77 -16.01 -9.58
CA LEU A 368 21.20 -16.07 -9.28
C LEU A 368 21.56 -17.31 -8.47
N GLU A 369 20.81 -17.61 -7.42
CA GLU A 369 21.06 -18.78 -6.58
C GLU A 369 21.03 -20.08 -7.39
N ILE A 370 20.08 -20.23 -8.32
CA ILE A 370 20.01 -21.38 -9.23
C ILE A 370 21.25 -21.44 -10.14
N MET A 371 21.72 -20.31 -10.70
CA MET A 371 22.89 -20.29 -11.58
C MET A 371 24.21 -20.52 -10.82
N MET A 372 24.30 -20.05 -9.58
CA MET A 372 25.50 -20.09 -8.74
C MET A 372 25.60 -21.37 -7.91
N GLY A 373 24.48 -22.07 -7.68
CA GLY A 373 24.41 -23.24 -6.81
C GLY A 373 24.53 -22.92 -5.31
N ARG A 374 24.53 -21.63 -4.95
CA ARG A 374 24.66 -21.11 -3.58
C ARG A 374 24.01 -19.73 -3.48
N HIS A 375 23.58 -19.35 -2.28
CA HIS A 375 22.91 -18.06 -2.05
C HIS A 375 23.81 -16.87 -2.46
N PRO A 376 23.29 -15.87 -3.22
CA PRO A 376 24.11 -14.82 -3.84
C PRO A 376 24.44 -13.65 -2.89
N GLY A 377 24.11 -13.74 -1.60
CA GLY A 377 24.24 -12.63 -0.63
C GLY A 377 25.62 -11.96 -0.62
N GLU A 378 26.68 -12.71 -0.35
CA GLU A 378 28.06 -12.21 -0.35
C GLU A 378 28.48 -11.65 -1.73
N PHE A 379 27.97 -12.27 -2.80
CA PHE A 379 28.24 -11.84 -4.17
C PHE A 379 27.61 -10.48 -4.46
N LEU A 380 26.33 -10.29 -4.14
CA LEU A 380 25.62 -9.03 -4.30
C LEU A 380 26.22 -7.89 -3.45
N GLU A 381 26.76 -8.23 -2.27
CA GLU A 381 27.54 -7.28 -1.45
C GLU A 381 28.83 -6.87 -2.17
N SER A 382 29.58 -7.85 -2.71
CA SER A 382 30.85 -7.60 -3.41
C SER A 382 30.72 -6.81 -4.71
N LEU A 383 29.56 -6.85 -5.40
CA LEU A 383 29.30 -6.02 -6.58
C LEU A 383 29.26 -4.52 -6.25
N SER A 384 28.99 -4.15 -5.00
CA SER A 384 29.08 -2.76 -4.57
C SER A 384 30.53 -2.25 -4.56
N ASP A 385 31.51 -3.16 -4.54
CA ASP A 385 32.94 -2.85 -4.47
C ASP A 385 33.61 -2.81 -5.86
N ASN A 386 32.86 -2.84 -6.97
CA ASN A 386 33.35 -2.74 -8.36
C ASN A 386 34.53 -3.71 -8.67
N ARG A 387 34.39 -4.98 -8.32
CA ARG A 387 35.39 -6.01 -8.65
C ARG A 387 35.05 -6.66 -9.99
N GLU A 388 35.98 -6.60 -10.94
CA GLU A 388 35.90 -7.37 -12.19
C GLU A 388 35.97 -8.87 -11.86
N LEU A 389 34.81 -9.53 -11.84
CA LEU A 389 34.67 -10.97 -11.63
C LEU A 389 34.26 -11.64 -12.93
N PRO A 390 35.04 -12.61 -13.43
CA PRO A 390 34.67 -13.33 -14.64
C PRO A 390 33.48 -14.25 -14.33
N LEU A 391 32.46 -14.22 -15.20
CA LEU A 391 31.18 -14.91 -14.97
C LEU A 391 31.35 -16.40 -14.68
N LYS A 392 32.32 -17.04 -15.35
CA LYS A 392 32.63 -18.46 -15.16
C LYS A 392 32.95 -18.82 -13.71
N ASP A 393 33.49 -17.90 -12.90
CA ASP A 393 33.89 -18.13 -11.50
C ASP A 393 32.70 -17.91 -10.54
N VAL A 394 31.61 -17.33 -11.04
CA VAL A 394 30.38 -17.06 -10.29
C VAL A 394 29.38 -18.20 -10.46
N LEU A 395 29.35 -18.83 -11.63
CA LEU A 395 28.51 -19.99 -11.91
C LEU A 395 28.85 -21.19 -11.01
N ASP A 396 27.88 -22.10 -10.84
CA ASP A 396 28.04 -23.33 -10.10
C ASP A 396 29.15 -24.22 -10.66
N GLN A 397 30.27 -24.29 -9.94
CA GLN A 397 31.48 -25.03 -10.33
C GLN A 397 31.31 -26.55 -10.31
N ARG A 398 30.21 -27.07 -9.77
CA ARG A 398 29.90 -28.51 -9.78
C ARG A 398 29.53 -29.00 -11.18
N LEU A 399 29.10 -28.11 -12.06
CA LEU A 399 28.75 -28.43 -13.45
C LEU A 399 29.88 -28.05 -14.40
N LEU A 400 29.99 -28.78 -15.51
CA LEU A 400 30.85 -28.38 -16.62
C LEU A 400 30.37 -27.03 -17.18
N PRO A 401 31.27 -26.12 -17.59
CA PRO A 401 30.89 -24.83 -18.16
C PRO A 401 29.92 -24.99 -19.33
N PRO A 402 28.83 -24.19 -19.40
CA PRO A 402 27.88 -24.30 -20.49
C PRO A 402 28.53 -23.90 -21.82
N SER A 403 28.20 -24.64 -22.89
CA SER A 403 28.77 -24.42 -24.23
C SER A 403 27.70 -24.06 -25.26
N GLY A 404 28.09 -23.34 -26.32
CA GLY A 404 27.22 -23.02 -27.45
C GLY A 404 25.98 -22.21 -27.03
N LYS A 405 24.80 -22.64 -27.48
CA LYS A 405 23.51 -21.97 -27.19
C LYS A 405 23.23 -21.80 -25.71
N LEU A 406 23.59 -22.81 -24.93
CA LEU A 406 23.30 -22.85 -23.50
C LEU A 406 24.11 -21.83 -22.72
N SER A 407 25.33 -21.51 -23.19
CA SER A 407 26.15 -20.44 -22.63
C SER A 407 25.46 -19.09 -22.72
N ALA A 408 24.90 -18.76 -23.89
CA ALA A 408 24.19 -17.50 -24.09
C ALA A 408 22.93 -17.40 -23.22
N ALA A 409 22.16 -18.50 -23.09
CA ALA A 409 20.99 -18.54 -22.23
C ALA A 409 21.35 -18.33 -20.74
N VAL A 410 22.43 -18.98 -20.26
CA VAL A 410 22.92 -18.80 -18.88
C VAL A 410 23.37 -17.35 -18.64
N VAL A 411 24.13 -16.76 -19.58
CA VAL A 411 24.55 -15.34 -19.50
C VAL A 411 23.32 -14.44 -19.39
N LEU A 412 22.31 -14.64 -20.26
CA LEU A 412 21.08 -13.86 -20.25
C LEU A 412 20.34 -13.94 -18.92
N VAL A 413 20.19 -15.16 -18.37
CA VAL A 413 19.57 -15.36 -17.06
C VAL A 413 20.30 -14.57 -15.98
N VAL A 414 21.64 -14.64 -15.94
CA VAL A 414 22.43 -13.90 -14.94
C VAL A 414 22.29 -12.39 -15.14
N SER A 415 22.37 -11.88 -16.38
CA SER A 415 22.21 -10.45 -16.67
C SER A 415 20.85 -9.92 -16.21
N ILE A 416 19.78 -10.63 -16.54
CA ILE A 416 18.42 -10.25 -16.13
C ILE A 416 18.29 -10.30 -14.61
N ALA A 417 18.84 -11.34 -13.97
CA ALA A 417 18.78 -11.49 -12.53
C ALA A 417 19.49 -10.34 -11.81
N LEU A 418 20.65 -9.88 -12.30
CA LEU A 418 21.36 -8.71 -11.80
C LEU A 418 20.52 -7.43 -11.90
N VAL A 419 19.83 -7.20 -13.03
CA VAL A 419 18.91 -6.07 -13.20
C VAL A 419 17.74 -6.16 -12.22
N CYS A 420 17.23 -7.38 -11.98
CA CYS A 420 16.15 -7.62 -11.01
C CYS A 420 16.59 -7.33 -9.56
N THR A 421 17.85 -7.57 -9.21
CA THR A 421 18.40 -7.33 -7.86
C THR A 421 18.87 -5.90 -7.60
N ARG A 422 18.58 -4.93 -8.48
CA ARG A 422 18.94 -3.52 -8.26
C ARG A 422 18.29 -2.96 -6.98
N ARG A 423 19.03 -2.13 -6.23
CA ARG A 423 18.55 -1.55 -4.96
C ARG A 423 17.30 -0.68 -5.13
N ALA A 424 17.29 0.16 -6.17
CA ALA A 424 16.19 1.03 -6.53
C ALA A 424 15.05 0.24 -7.22
N PRO A 425 13.82 0.19 -6.68
CA PRO A 425 12.69 -0.55 -7.26
C PRO A 425 12.31 -0.11 -8.68
N GLU A 426 12.42 1.18 -8.97
CA GLU A 426 12.16 1.79 -10.28
C GLU A 426 13.16 1.33 -11.34
N SER A 427 14.40 1.02 -10.94
CA SER A 427 15.45 0.55 -11.83
C SER A 427 15.37 -0.94 -12.15
N ARG A 428 14.47 -1.68 -11.49
CA ARG A 428 14.16 -3.08 -11.77
C ARG A 428 13.17 -3.16 -12.93
N THR A 429 13.37 -4.13 -13.81
CA THR A 429 12.45 -4.42 -14.91
C THR A 429 11.13 -5.03 -14.38
N THR A 430 10.17 -5.30 -15.28
CA THR A 430 8.89 -5.96 -14.95
C THR A 430 8.98 -7.46 -15.21
N MET A 431 8.19 -8.26 -14.50
CA MET A 431 8.17 -9.70 -14.75
C MET A 431 7.62 -10.06 -16.14
N ARG A 432 6.75 -9.24 -16.74
CA ARG A 432 6.36 -9.39 -18.16
C ARG A 432 7.55 -9.27 -19.10
N TYR A 433 8.39 -8.25 -18.93
CA TYR A 433 9.60 -8.11 -19.73
C TYR A 433 10.56 -9.29 -19.50
N VAL A 434 10.80 -9.67 -18.24
CA VAL A 434 11.66 -10.81 -17.88
C VAL A 434 11.18 -12.09 -18.56
N ALA A 435 9.90 -12.42 -18.43
CA ALA A 435 9.33 -13.64 -19.00
C ALA A 435 9.41 -13.63 -20.54
N GLN A 436 9.15 -12.49 -21.18
CA GLN A 436 9.28 -12.36 -22.64
C GLN A 436 10.72 -12.50 -23.10
N GLU A 437 11.67 -11.84 -22.44
CA GLU A 437 13.08 -11.83 -22.84
C GLU A 437 13.71 -13.23 -22.68
N LEU A 438 13.45 -13.90 -21.56
CA LEU A 438 13.92 -15.27 -21.33
C LEU A 438 13.31 -16.24 -22.36
N PHE A 439 12.01 -16.13 -22.66
CA PHE A 439 11.34 -17.01 -23.60
C PHE A 439 11.76 -16.77 -25.06
N THR A 440 11.96 -15.51 -25.48
CA THR A 440 12.25 -15.16 -26.88
C THR A 440 13.73 -15.31 -27.23
N ARG A 441 14.65 -14.94 -26.33
CA ARG A 441 16.10 -14.97 -26.61
C ARG A 441 16.78 -16.29 -26.28
N SER A 442 16.13 -17.20 -25.57
CA SER A 442 16.50 -18.63 -25.63
C SER A 442 16.37 -19.18 -27.07
N GLY A 443 15.59 -18.53 -27.94
CA GLY A 443 15.37 -18.91 -29.35
C GLY A 443 16.15 -18.12 -30.41
N ALA A 444 16.63 -16.90 -30.13
CA ALA A 444 17.29 -16.02 -31.11
C ALA A 444 18.72 -15.63 -30.68
N PHE A 445 19.71 -15.92 -31.54
CA PHE A 445 21.15 -15.79 -31.29
C PHE A 445 21.72 -14.38 -31.52
N LEU A 446 22.74 -14.00 -30.72
CA LEU A 446 24.08 -13.54 -31.15
C LEU A 446 25.07 -13.52 -29.95
N LEU A 447 26.37 -13.64 -30.25
CA LEU A 447 27.47 -14.18 -29.42
C LEU A 447 28.22 -13.18 -28.51
N GLU A 448 28.63 -13.66 -27.32
CA GLU A 448 30.03 -13.65 -26.87
C GLU A 448 30.34 -14.99 -26.14
N PRO A 449 31.56 -15.56 -26.24
CA PRO A 449 31.95 -16.74 -25.46
C PRO A 449 31.95 -16.44 -23.95
N LEU A 450 31.52 -17.40 -23.11
CA LEU A 450 31.50 -17.27 -21.64
C LEU A 450 32.84 -16.77 -21.03
N GLY A 451 33.96 -17.01 -21.71
CA GLY A 451 35.30 -16.60 -21.28
C GLY A 451 35.61 -15.10 -21.43
N THR A 452 34.82 -14.34 -22.18
CA THR A 452 34.98 -12.87 -22.36
C THR A 452 33.93 -12.05 -21.61
N ALA A 453 32.85 -12.69 -21.13
CA ALA A 453 31.79 -12.05 -20.38
C ALA A 453 32.25 -11.69 -18.96
N SER A 454 32.40 -10.39 -18.70
CA SER A 454 32.61 -9.82 -17.37
C SER A 454 31.28 -9.30 -16.81
N ILE A 455 31.04 -9.49 -15.52
CA ILE A 455 29.79 -9.09 -14.85
C ILE A 455 29.51 -7.60 -15.01
N ASP A 456 30.53 -6.75 -14.98
CA ASP A 456 30.39 -5.29 -15.11
C ASP A 456 29.93 -4.87 -16.51
N LYS A 457 30.15 -5.71 -17.53
CA LYS A 457 29.68 -5.48 -18.91
C LYS A 457 28.25 -5.97 -19.16
N LEU A 458 27.67 -6.72 -18.21
CA LEU A 458 26.31 -7.24 -18.29
C LEU A 458 25.25 -6.24 -17.77
N ASP A 459 25.66 -5.01 -17.43
CA ASP A 459 24.77 -3.92 -17.03
C ASP A 459 23.99 -3.37 -18.25
N ILE A 460 22.85 -4.00 -18.55
CA ILE A 460 22.04 -3.71 -19.76
C ILE A 460 21.43 -2.29 -19.75
N HIS A 461 21.48 -1.53 -18.64
CA HIS A 461 20.96 -0.16 -18.65
C HIS A 461 21.75 0.79 -17.77
N ASN A 462 22.81 1.36 -18.36
CA ASN A 462 23.40 2.64 -17.95
C ASN A 462 23.60 3.63 -19.11
N LYS A 463 22.92 3.44 -20.26
CA LYS A 463 22.83 4.47 -21.31
C LYS A 463 21.37 4.87 -21.56
N PRO A 464 20.95 6.08 -21.17
CA PRO A 464 19.69 6.62 -21.64
C PRO A 464 19.86 7.09 -23.09
N GLY A 465 19.07 6.53 -24.00
CA GLY A 465 18.90 7.05 -25.36
C GLY A 465 20.12 6.93 -26.28
N GLN A 466 20.32 5.76 -26.87
CA GLN A 466 20.93 5.67 -28.18
C GLN A 466 20.32 4.46 -28.90
N ASP A 467 19.55 4.74 -29.95
CA ASP A 467 19.33 3.78 -31.02
C ASP A 467 20.71 3.32 -31.49
N ILE A 468 20.99 2.04 -31.32
CA ILE A 468 22.23 1.44 -31.73
C ILE A 468 22.15 1.26 -33.25
N ASN A 469 22.54 2.31 -33.96
CA ASN A 469 23.00 2.22 -35.35
C ASN A 469 24.48 1.79 -35.28
N TYR A 470 24.77 0.53 -35.62
CA TYR A 470 26.16 0.14 -35.88
C TYR A 470 26.42 0.26 -37.38
N ASP A 471 27.19 1.29 -37.71
CA ASP A 471 27.85 1.44 -39.00
C ASP A 471 28.76 0.23 -39.25
N LEU A 472 28.47 -0.50 -40.32
CA LEU A 472 29.36 -1.49 -40.92
C LEU A 472 30.46 -0.73 -41.67
N ASN A 473 31.68 -0.70 -41.13
CA ASN A 473 32.93 -0.61 -41.89
C ASN A 473 34.15 -0.71 -40.96
N HIS A 474 34.64 -1.93 -40.72
CA HIS A 474 35.97 -2.42 -41.13
C HIS A 474 36.35 -3.73 -40.44
#